data_AF-A0AA39K2R1-F1
#
_entry.id   AF-A0AA39K2R1-F1
#
_cell.length_a   1.000
_cell.length_b   1.000
_cell.length_c   1.000
_cell.angle_alpha   90.00
_cell.angle_beta   90.00
_cell.angle_gamma   90.00
#
_symmetry.space_group_name_H-M   'P 1'
#
loop_
_entity.id
_entity.type
_entity.pdbx_description
1 polymer ?
#
loop_
_entity_poly.entity_id
_entity_poly.type
_entity_poly.pdbx_seq_one_letter_code
_entity_poly.pdbx_strand_id
1 'polypeptide(L)'
;MTSQEMGEFDDAFIQIWRDEGNPDATAARKTEGNAFYGMWTEQSSAKHSTPVHTALDALRKLYPKHSVVTTEDYRLNLLNFPGAYKVPMESTPMVSELVFIPLAKNMSPIPGVIAEQVEFGVFRLAWQKYDFILYIVRCPIGAFGSYATQNFLVHEGSEDPARSLLLAAGLWSDRLHNEIWVFNQGFWQKDAALWTEVQKADWKDVILKEEFKEAFKKDVYGFFSSEPIYKDLAIPWKRGIIMHGPPGNGKTISIKAIIKTCDAKGFTPLYVKSFKSYMGEEGSMAAVFNKARQLAPCVLILEDLDSLINDANRSFFLNQIDGLEGNDGLLVIGTTNHFDRLDPGLSSRPSRFDRKFLFDDPDQDERTLYAKYWQKKLQTNDDISFPDSLVDEIAAATNRFSFAYLKEAFVSSLVTLAGYEGEKPSFAFILKGQIETLRKQLDKTPRSSRATPESPPTPSQDRDVRTLLDNLCEAIAISPSFSLRTPDRSAFERTDSRVPGGDIRRLLDALSESNSRQHRGPDQREGTDYRAIVDRVLAHVTGEDRVYLG
;
A
#
# COMPACT_ATOMS: atom_id res chain seq x y z
N MET A 1 35.62 3.67 10.46
CA MET A 1 36.63 2.64 10.67
C MET A 1 37.30 2.34 9.35
N THR A 2 38.61 2.53 9.28
CA THR A 2 39.39 2.26 8.06
C THR A 2 39.62 0.76 7.88
N SER A 3 39.86 0.31 6.64
CA SER A 3 40.06 -1.10 6.25
C SER A 3 41.14 -1.83 7.07
N GLN A 4 42.08 -1.08 7.65
CA GLN A 4 43.11 -1.59 8.57
C GLN A 4 42.56 -1.92 9.97
N GLU A 5 41.62 -1.13 10.51
CA GLU A 5 41.04 -1.37 11.83
C GLU A 5 40.14 -2.60 11.83
N MET A 6 39.45 -2.89 10.73
CA MET A 6 38.67 -4.12 10.56
C MET A 6 39.56 -5.38 10.49
N GLY A 7 40.76 -5.29 9.90
CA GLY A 7 41.68 -6.42 9.81
C GLY A 7 42.29 -6.81 11.16
N GLU A 8 42.58 -5.85 12.03
CA GLU A 8 43.10 -6.13 13.38
C GLU A 8 42.05 -6.74 14.32
N PHE A 9 40.76 -6.39 14.16
CA PHE A 9 39.69 -7.02 14.92
C PHE A 9 39.42 -8.47 14.47
N ASP A 10 39.51 -8.77 13.17
CA ASP A 10 39.39 -10.14 12.66
C ASP A 10 40.56 -11.03 13.11
N ASP A 11 41.80 -10.53 13.09
CA ASP A 11 42.97 -11.29 13.54
C ASP A 11 42.98 -11.49 15.07
N ALA A 12 42.52 -10.51 15.85
CA ALA A 12 42.36 -10.65 17.30
C ALA A 12 41.24 -11.63 17.67
N PHE A 13 40.14 -11.66 16.90
CA PHE A 13 39.04 -12.61 17.11
C PHE A 13 39.44 -14.05 16.74
N ILE A 14 40.30 -14.22 15.73
CA ILE A 14 40.82 -15.52 15.30
C ILE A 14 41.90 -16.06 16.26
N GLN A 15 42.71 -15.19 16.88
CA GLN A 15 43.77 -15.58 17.82
C GLN A 15 43.24 -16.14 19.15
N ILE A 16 42.09 -15.68 19.66
CA ILE A 16 41.48 -16.18 20.90
C ILE A 16 41.08 -17.67 20.81
N TRP A 17 40.88 -18.19 19.59
CA TRP A 17 40.47 -19.57 19.35
C TRP A 17 41.63 -20.55 19.07
N ARG A 18 42.89 -20.08 19.08
CA ARG A 18 44.05 -20.85 18.62
C ARG A 18 45.17 -21.05 19.64
N ASP A 19 44.87 -20.97 20.93
CA ASP A 19 45.82 -21.39 21.97
C ASP A 19 45.77 -22.93 22.17
N GLU A 20 46.36 -23.66 21.21
CA GLU A 20 46.73 -25.07 21.38
C GLU A 20 48.14 -25.16 21.97
N GLY A 21 48.22 -25.12 23.30
CA GLY A 21 49.44 -25.31 24.07
C GLY A 21 49.30 -26.38 25.15
N ASN A 22 48.91 -27.61 24.80
CA ASN A 22 49.12 -28.77 25.69
C ASN A 22 49.18 -30.11 24.91
N PRO A 23 50.34 -30.80 24.85
CA PRO A 23 50.50 -32.05 24.09
C PRO A 23 49.77 -33.28 24.65
N ASP A 24 49.15 -33.21 25.84
CA ASP A 24 48.45 -34.36 26.45
C ASP A 24 46.94 -34.46 26.13
N ALA A 25 46.39 -33.52 25.35
CA ALA A 25 44.94 -33.51 25.03
C ALA A 25 44.57 -34.27 23.73
N THR A 26 45.53 -34.85 23.02
CA THR A 26 45.35 -35.41 21.66
C THR A 26 44.84 -36.84 21.60
N ALA A 27 44.54 -37.50 22.72
CA ALA A 27 44.00 -38.87 22.72
C ALA A 27 42.47 -38.97 22.82
N ALA A 28 41.74 -37.87 23.07
CA ALA A 28 40.30 -37.93 23.37
C ALA A 28 39.38 -37.17 22.39
N ARG A 29 39.89 -36.43 21.40
CA ARG A 29 39.05 -35.65 20.46
C ARG A 29 38.67 -36.43 19.20
N LYS A 30 38.15 -37.65 19.39
CA LYS A 30 37.62 -38.49 18.30
C LYS A 30 36.15 -38.83 18.46
N THR A 31 35.37 -37.91 19.02
CA THR A 31 33.91 -37.87 18.94
C THR A 31 33.47 -36.53 19.51
N GLU A 32 32.36 -35.99 19.00
CA GLU A 32 31.58 -34.87 19.52
C GLU A 32 31.66 -33.59 18.67
N GLY A 33 30.59 -33.40 17.88
CA GLY A 33 30.19 -32.07 17.44
C GLY A 33 30.00 -31.16 18.65
N ASN A 34 30.13 -29.85 18.43
CA ASN A 34 30.06 -28.78 19.43
C ASN A 34 29.25 -29.17 20.68
N ALA A 35 29.93 -29.48 21.78
CA ALA A 35 29.31 -30.03 23.00
C ALA A 35 28.19 -29.12 23.54
N PHE A 36 28.30 -27.80 23.33
CA PHE A 36 27.24 -26.84 23.64
C PHE A 36 25.97 -27.10 22.80
N TYR A 37 26.14 -27.36 21.51
CA TYR A 37 25.03 -27.70 20.61
C TYR A 37 24.35 -28.99 21.06
N GLY A 38 25.12 -30.06 21.34
CA GLY A 38 24.55 -31.31 21.85
C GLY A 38 23.74 -31.10 23.14
N MET A 39 24.34 -30.40 24.10
CA MET A 39 23.74 -30.11 25.41
C MET A 39 22.50 -29.20 25.31
N TRP A 40 22.54 -28.16 24.47
CA TRP A 40 21.39 -27.28 24.21
C TRP A 40 20.25 -28.04 23.53
N THR A 41 20.54 -28.85 22.53
CA THR A 41 19.54 -29.60 21.76
C THR A 41 18.85 -30.63 22.65
N GLU A 42 19.58 -31.32 23.52
CA GLU A 42 19.02 -32.31 24.45
C GLU A 42 18.14 -31.67 25.54
N GLN A 43 18.53 -30.51 26.07
CA GLN A 43 17.77 -29.81 27.13
C GLN A 43 16.59 -28.99 26.59
N SER A 44 16.67 -28.53 25.34
CA SER A 44 15.65 -27.67 24.71
C SER A 44 14.71 -28.42 23.79
N SER A 45 14.97 -29.71 23.52
CA SER A 45 14.04 -30.58 22.82
C SER A 45 13.12 -31.24 23.86
N ALA A 46 11.84 -30.86 23.90
CA ALA A 46 10.86 -31.90 24.20
C ALA A 46 11.14 -33.00 23.17
N LYS A 47 11.27 -34.28 23.55
CA LYS A 47 11.88 -35.33 22.69
C LYS A 47 11.30 -35.48 21.27
N HIS A 48 10.16 -34.84 20.96
CA HIS A 48 9.58 -34.69 19.62
C HIS A 48 9.05 -33.25 19.30
N SER A 49 9.59 -32.20 19.93
CA SER A 49 9.13 -30.80 19.76
C SER A 49 9.54 -30.16 18.44
N THR A 50 10.58 -30.69 17.77
CA THR A 50 11.12 -30.12 16.53
C THR A 50 11.30 -31.19 15.46
N PRO A 51 10.23 -31.57 14.72
CA PRO A 51 10.27 -32.58 13.67
C PRO A 51 11.39 -32.39 12.64
N VAL A 52 11.75 -31.13 12.36
CA VAL A 52 12.80 -30.74 11.41
C VAL A 52 14.18 -31.27 11.84
N HIS A 53 14.55 -31.18 13.12
CA HIS A 53 15.86 -31.63 13.60
C HIS A 53 15.99 -33.15 13.53
N THR A 54 14.95 -33.88 13.93
CA THR A 54 14.91 -35.34 13.82
C THR A 54 15.05 -35.81 12.38
N ALA A 55 14.37 -35.13 11.45
CA ALA A 55 14.49 -35.41 10.01
C ALA A 55 15.90 -35.12 9.49
N LEU A 56 16.51 -33.99 9.87
CA LEU A 56 17.89 -33.65 9.49
C LEU A 56 18.89 -34.71 9.96
N ASP A 57 18.80 -35.15 11.21
CA ASP A 57 19.69 -36.17 11.76
C ASP A 57 19.52 -37.52 11.08
N ALA A 58 18.27 -37.90 10.76
CA ALA A 58 17.99 -39.12 10.00
C ALA A 58 18.56 -39.04 8.57
N LEU A 59 18.36 -37.92 7.87
CA LEU A 59 18.87 -37.71 6.51
C LEU A 59 20.40 -37.68 6.48
N ARG A 60 21.06 -37.04 7.43
CA ARG A 60 22.53 -37.03 7.54
C ARG A 60 23.11 -38.42 7.79
N LYS A 61 22.43 -39.27 8.57
CA LYS A 61 22.82 -40.67 8.77
C LYS A 61 22.61 -41.52 7.51
N LEU A 62 21.52 -41.28 6.79
CA LEU A 62 21.18 -42.00 5.56
C LEU A 62 22.11 -41.62 4.39
N TYR A 63 22.53 -40.36 4.34
CA TYR A 63 23.36 -39.79 3.28
C TYR A 63 24.63 -39.12 3.84
N PRO A 64 25.60 -39.89 4.38
CA PRO A 64 26.75 -39.34 5.11
C PRO A 64 27.72 -38.52 4.23
N LYS A 65 27.64 -38.66 2.91
CA LYS A 65 28.45 -37.89 1.94
C LYS A 65 27.72 -36.69 1.33
N HIS A 66 26.49 -36.43 1.77
CA HIS A 66 25.63 -35.41 1.17
C HIS A 66 25.45 -34.24 2.13
N SER A 67 25.36 -33.04 1.57
CA SER A 67 24.79 -31.90 2.27
C SER A 67 23.27 -32.04 2.34
N VAL A 68 22.68 -31.50 3.40
CA VAL A 68 21.23 -31.40 3.58
C VAL A 68 20.90 -29.95 3.89
N VAL A 69 20.21 -29.28 2.96
CA VAL A 69 19.72 -27.91 3.10
C VAL A 69 18.22 -27.96 3.27
N THR A 70 17.68 -27.16 4.20
CA THR A 70 16.25 -27.17 4.49
C THR A 70 15.64 -25.78 4.42
N THR A 71 14.36 -25.70 4.04
CA THR A 71 13.59 -24.45 4.02
C THR A 71 12.12 -24.72 4.34
N GLU A 72 11.54 -23.80 5.12
CA GLU A 72 10.12 -23.73 5.45
C GLU A 72 9.41 -22.56 4.73
N ASP A 73 10.11 -21.87 3.83
CA ASP A 73 9.54 -20.71 3.12
C ASP A 73 8.43 -21.17 2.17
N TYR A 74 7.18 -20.91 2.58
CA TYR A 74 5.99 -21.26 1.83
C TYR A 74 5.93 -20.67 0.42
N ARG A 75 6.73 -19.63 0.13
CA ARG A 75 6.84 -19.02 -1.20
C ARG A 75 7.68 -19.86 -2.16
N LEU A 76 8.50 -20.76 -1.64
CA LEU A 76 9.39 -21.64 -2.41
C LEU A 76 8.68 -22.95 -2.74
N ASN A 77 7.93 -22.97 -3.84
CA ASN A 77 7.36 -24.22 -4.36
C ASN A 77 8.31 -24.84 -5.40
N LEU A 78 9.21 -25.72 -4.94
CA LEU A 78 10.18 -26.40 -5.78
C LEU A 78 9.53 -27.37 -6.79
N LEU A 79 8.33 -27.89 -6.51
CA LEU A 79 7.61 -28.73 -7.47
C LEU A 79 7.02 -27.94 -8.64
N ASN A 80 6.77 -26.64 -8.44
CA ASN A 80 6.25 -25.74 -9.46
C ASN A 80 7.33 -24.87 -10.10
N PHE A 81 8.59 -24.96 -9.65
CA PHE A 81 9.70 -24.24 -10.24
C PHE A 81 10.04 -24.83 -11.63
N PRO A 82 9.79 -24.13 -12.74
CA PRO A 82 9.89 -24.70 -14.09
C PRO A 82 11.34 -24.98 -14.52
N GLY A 83 12.32 -24.37 -13.85
CA GLY A 83 13.73 -24.57 -14.15
C GLY A 83 14.27 -25.94 -13.74
N ALA A 84 13.56 -26.68 -12.88
CA ALA A 84 13.99 -27.97 -12.38
C ALA A 84 13.13 -29.11 -12.92
N TYR A 85 13.77 -30.20 -13.35
CA TYR A 85 13.10 -31.45 -13.67
C TYR A 85 12.89 -32.25 -12.38
N LYS A 86 11.71 -32.82 -12.19
CA LYS A 86 11.35 -33.53 -10.95
C LYS A 86 10.56 -34.79 -11.25
N VAL A 87 10.91 -35.89 -10.57
CA VAL A 87 10.24 -37.19 -10.70
C VAL A 87 10.05 -37.80 -9.32
N PRO A 88 8.85 -38.27 -8.95
CA PRO A 88 8.65 -39.02 -7.71
C PRO A 88 9.58 -40.23 -7.66
N MET A 89 10.17 -40.51 -6.51
CA MET A 89 11.00 -41.72 -6.34
C MET A 89 10.10 -42.95 -6.14
N GLU A 90 10.11 -43.86 -7.12
CA GLU A 90 9.27 -45.08 -7.12
C GLU A 90 9.42 -45.94 -5.86
N SER A 91 10.59 -45.93 -5.23
CA SER A 91 10.89 -46.69 -4.02
C SER A 91 10.22 -46.16 -2.75
N THR A 92 9.58 -44.98 -2.78
CA THR A 92 9.01 -44.36 -1.59
C THR A 92 7.55 -43.99 -1.82
N PRO A 93 6.63 -44.49 -0.97
CA PRO A 93 5.22 -44.15 -1.11
C PRO A 93 5.03 -42.65 -0.91
N MET A 94 4.46 -41.98 -1.90
CA MET A 94 3.98 -40.60 -1.78
C MET A 94 2.68 -40.61 -0.98
N VAL A 95 2.61 -39.77 0.05
CA VAL A 95 1.39 -39.51 0.81
C VAL A 95 0.87 -38.15 0.36
N SER A 96 -0.32 -38.14 -0.21
CA SER A 96 -0.98 -36.92 -0.66
C SER A 96 -2.42 -36.87 -0.16
N GLU A 97 -2.88 -35.67 0.16
CA GLU A 97 -4.27 -35.36 0.41
C GLU A 97 -4.91 -34.81 -0.87
N LEU A 98 -6.15 -35.20 -1.16
CA LEU A 98 -6.90 -34.64 -2.28
C LEU A 98 -7.69 -33.42 -1.81
N VAL A 99 -7.42 -32.28 -2.42
CA VAL A 99 -8.09 -31.02 -2.12
C VAL A 99 -8.93 -30.60 -3.32
N PHE A 100 -10.24 -30.38 -3.09
CA PHE A 100 -11.10 -29.78 -4.11
C PHE A 100 -10.91 -28.26 -4.12
N ILE A 101 -10.41 -27.73 -5.24
CA ILE A 101 -10.26 -26.30 -5.48
C ILE A 101 -11.45 -25.84 -6.32
N PRO A 102 -12.41 -25.08 -5.74
CA PRO A 102 -13.53 -24.55 -6.51
C PRO A 102 -13.05 -23.50 -7.50
N LEU A 103 -13.59 -23.52 -8.72
CA LEU A 103 -13.32 -22.51 -9.73
C LEU A 103 -14.56 -21.64 -9.94
N ALA A 104 -14.35 -20.35 -10.17
CA ALA A 104 -15.45 -19.43 -10.46
C ALA A 104 -16.12 -19.85 -11.79
N LYS A 105 -17.44 -20.08 -11.76
CA LYS A 105 -18.22 -20.60 -12.91
C LYS A 105 -18.12 -19.72 -14.16
N ASN A 106 -17.86 -18.43 -14.01
CA ASN A 106 -17.68 -17.47 -15.10
C ASN A 106 -16.28 -17.49 -15.71
N MET A 107 -15.30 -18.08 -15.03
CA MET A 107 -13.90 -18.17 -15.44
C MET A 107 -13.51 -19.56 -15.94
N SER A 108 -14.30 -20.58 -15.62
CA SER A 108 -14.02 -21.98 -15.96
C SER A 108 -15.30 -22.74 -16.29
N PRO A 109 -15.31 -23.57 -17.36
CA PRO A 109 -16.44 -24.45 -17.69
C PRO A 109 -16.60 -25.60 -16.69
N ILE A 110 -15.55 -25.92 -15.93
CA ILE A 110 -15.57 -26.95 -14.87
C ILE A 110 -15.71 -26.28 -13.48
N PRO A 111 -16.49 -26.86 -12.56
CA PRO A 111 -16.82 -26.26 -11.26
C PRO A 111 -15.65 -26.23 -10.27
N GLY A 112 -14.58 -26.97 -10.55
CA GLY A 112 -13.40 -27.07 -9.72
C GLY A 112 -12.44 -28.11 -10.25
N VAL A 113 -11.28 -28.18 -9.62
CA VAL A 113 -10.26 -29.20 -9.88
C VAL A 113 -9.92 -29.91 -8.58
N ILE A 114 -9.64 -31.21 -8.66
CA ILE A 114 -9.01 -31.92 -7.55
C ILE A 114 -7.50 -31.75 -7.71
N ALA A 115 -6.86 -31.23 -6.67
CA ALA A 115 -5.41 -31.12 -6.59
C ALA A 115 -4.88 -32.09 -5.54
N GLU A 116 -3.74 -32.71 -5.83
CA GLU A 116 -2.98 -33.47 -4.84
C GLU A 116 -2.08 -32.51 -4.06
N GLN A 117 -2.28 -32.46 -2.75
CA GLN A 117 -1.39 -31.79 -1.82
C GLN A 117 -0.46 -32.83 -1.21
N VAL A 118 0.85 -32.68 -1.41
CA VAL A 118 1.85 -33.62 -0.88
C VAL A 118 2.01 -33.42 0.63
N GLU A 119 1.64 -34.43 1.41
CA GLU A 119 1.88 -34.51 2.85
C GLU A 119 3.27 -35.06 3.15
N PHE A 120 3.67 -36.09 2.40
CA PHE A 120 5.02 -36.64 2.43
C PHE A 120 5.37 -37.11 1.02
N GLY A 121 6.50 -36.68 0.49
CA GLY A 121 6.94 -37.11 -0.83
C GLY A 121 8.45 -36.99 -0.99
N VAL A 122 9.01 -37.89 -1.80
CA VAL A 122 10.43 -37.88 -2.16
C VAL A 122 10.55 -37.81 -3.66
N PHE A 123 11.31 -36.84 -4.14
CA PHE A 123 11.47 -36.56 -5.56
C PHE A 123 12.95 -36.54 -5.91
N ARG A 124 13.32 -37.16 -7.03
CA ARG A 124 14.58 -36.85 -7.68
C ARG A 124 14.39 -35.54 -8.42
N LEU A 125 15.26 -34.57 -8.16
CA LEU A 125 15.22 -33.26 -8.78
C LEU A 125 16.55 -33.02 -9.51
N ALA A 126 16.48 -32.63 -10.78
CA ALA A 126 17.64 -32.26 -11.58
C ALA A 126 17.53 -30.78 -11.98
N TRP A 127 18.59 -30.02 -11.72
CA TRP A 127 18.66 -28.59 -12.06
C TRP A 127 20.07 -28.23 -12.51
N GLN A 128 20.19 -27.64 -13.71
CA GLN A 128 21.47 -27.45 -14.38
C GLN A 128 22.26 -28.76 -14.51
N LYS A 129 23.44 -28.84 -13.89
CA LYS A 129 24.31 -30.04 -13.86
C LYS A 129 24.21 -30.83 -12.56
N TYR A 130 23.30 -30.45 -11.65
CA TYR A 130 23.22 -30.99 -10.31
C TYR A 130 21.97 -31.87 -10.15
N ASP A 131 22.16 -33.00 -9.48
CA ASP A 131 21.09 -33.88 -9.01
C ASP A 131 20.85 -33.66 -7.51
N PHE A 132 19.59 -33.73 -7.11
CA PHE A 132 19.11 -33.57 -5.74
C PHE A 132 18.09 -34.64 -5.41
N ILE A 133 18.00 -34.97 -4.12
CA ILE A 133 16.84 -35.66 -3.56
C ILE A 133 16.07 -34.63 -2.74
N LEU A 134 14.82 -34.37 -3.13
CA LEU A 134 13.92 -33.45 -2.45
C LEU A 134 12.92 -34.25 -1.60
N TYR A 135 13.01 -34.08 -0.28
CA TYR A 135 11.97 -34.52 0.65
C TYR A 135 11.03 -33.35 0.93
N ILE A 136 9.74 -33.58 0.77
CA ILE A 136 8.67 -32.66 1.15
C ILE A 136 7.92 -33.31 2.29
N VAL A 137 7.85 -32.63 3.43
CA VAL A 137 7.22 -33.16 4.65
C VAL A 137 6.33 -32.07 5.24
N ARG A 138 5.03 -32.33 5.34
CA ARG A 138 4.11 -31.46 6.06
C ARG A 138 4.12 -31.84 7.54
N CYS A 139 4.55 -30.90 8.37
CA CYS A 139 4.71 -31.09 9.81
C CYS A 139 3.76 -30.14 10.57
N PRO A 140 3.10 -30.60 11.64
CA PRO A 140 2.41 -29.69 12.55
C PRO A 140 3.42 -28.77 13.24
N ILE A 141 3.09 -27.48 13.30
CA ILE A 141 3.89 -26.44 13.97
C ILE A 141 2.99 -25.62 14.89
N GLY A 142 3.49 -25.35 16.09
CA GLY A 142 2.79 -24.51 17.07
C GLY A 142 1.52 -25.13 17.65
N ALA A 143 0.72 -24.29 18.31
CA ALA A 143 -0.60 -24.67 18.82
C ALA A 143 -1.67 -24.44 17.74
N PHE A 144 -2.85 -25.07 17.90
CA PHE A 144 -4.04 -24.89 17.05
C PHE A 144 -4.03 -25.55 15.67
N GLY A 145 -3.31 -26.67 15.49
CA GLY A 145 -3.41 -27.47 14.26
C GLY A 145 -2.87 -26.78 13.01
N SER A 146 -1.92 -25.86 13.18
CA SER A 146 -1.20 -25.26 12.06
C SER A 146 -0.16 -26.24 11.52
N TYR A 147 0.02 -26.25 10.19
CA TYR A 147 0.97 -27.11 9.50
C TYR A 147 1.91 -26.25 8.64
N ALA A 148 3.19 -26.60 8.59
CA ALA A 148 4.14 -26.10 7.59
C ALA A 148 4.59 -27.24 6.70
N THR A 149 4.90 -26.89 5.46
CA THR A 149 5.62 -27.77 4.54
C THR A 149 7.12 -27.49 4.67
N GLN A 150 7.84 -28.47 5.18
CA GLN A 150 9.29 -28.47 5.23
C GLN A 150 9.85 -29.12 3.96
N ASN A 151 10.78 -28.45 3.30
CA ASN A 151 11.55 -29.01 2.19
C ASN A 151 12.96 -29.36 2.67
N PHE A 152 13.46 -30.54 2.32
CA PHE A 152 14.86 -30.93 2.52
C PHE A 152 15.47 -31.29 1.16
N LEU A 153 16.48 -30.53 0.77
CA LEU A 153 17.30 -30.79 -0.41
C LEU A 153 18.57 -31.51 0.02
N VAL A 154 18.73 -32.74 -0.46
CA VAL A 154 19.91 -33.57 -0.26
C VAL A 154 20.74 -33.56 -1.53
N HIS A 155 22.03 -33.25 -1.43
CA HIS A 155 22.95 -33.17 -2.56
C HIS A 155 24.32 -33.77 -2.21
N GLU A 156 24.90 -34.57 -3.09
CA GLU A 156 26.25 -35.12 -2.86
C GLU A 156 27.31 -34.00 -2.92
N GLY A 157 28.08 -33.81 -1.85
CA GLY A 157 29.09 -32.74 -1.77
C GLY A 157 28.63 -31.49 -1.00
N SER A 158 29.04 -30.29 -1.44
CA SER A 158 28.80 -29.04 -0.70
C SER A 158 27.34 -28.58 -0.76
N GLU A 159 26.97 -27.64 0.12
CA GLU A 159 25.61 -27.07 0.17
C GLU A 159 25.34 -26.01 -0.92
N ASP A 160 26.39 -25.53 -1.59
CA ASP A 160 26.30 -24.42 -2.55
C ASP A 160 25.29 -24.66 -3.68
N PRO A 161 25.21 -25.86 -4.28
CA PRO A 161 24.24 -26.14 -5.33
C PRO A 161 22.79 -26.06 -4.84
N ALA A 162 22.52 -26.55 -3.62
CA ALA A 162 21.19 -26.49 -3.04
C ALA A 162 20.80 -25.04 -2.69
N ARG A 163 21.74 -24.25 -2.13
CA ARG A 163 21.54 -22.81 -1.90
C ARG A 163 21.27 -22.05 -3.21
N SER A 164 22.01 -22.38 -4.27
CA SER A 164 21.84 -21.77 -5.60
C SER A 164 20.49 -22.12 -6.22
N LEU A 165 20.01 -23.36 -6.07
CA LEU A 165 18.68 -23.77 -6.49
C LEU A 165 17.59 -23.01 -5.73
N LEU A 166 17.70 -22.92 -4.40
CA LEU A 166 16.74 -22.19 -3.58
C LEU A 166 16.70 -20.70 -3.95
N LEU A 167 17.86 -20.09 -4.22
CA LEU A 167 17.94 -18.71 -4.70
C LEU A 167 17.26 -18.55 -6.07
N ALA A 168 17.54 -19.45 -7.02
CA ALA A 168 16.93 -19.41 -8.34
C ALA A 168 15.41 -19.59 -8.29
N ALA A 169 14.93 -20.54 -7.47
CA ALA A 169 13.51 -20.76 -7.24
C ALA A 169 12.86 -19.55 -6.55
N GLY A 170 13.53 -18.94 -5.57
CA GLY A 170 13.05 -17.74 -4.89
C GLY A 170 12.94 -16.53 -5.80
N LEU A 171 13.97 -16.27 -6.62
CA LEU A 171 13.95 -15.21 -7.62
C LEU A 171 12.83 -15.43 -8.65
N TRP A 172 12.56 -16.68 -9.02
CA TRP A 172 11.43 -17.00 -9.91
C TRP A 172 10.09 -16.79 -9.20
N SER A 173 9.94 -17.23 -7.95
CA SER A 173 8.74 -17.04 -7.14
C SER A 173 8.44 -15.59 -6.81
N ASP A 174 9.43 -14.70 -6.76
CA ASP A 174 9.20 -13.27 -6.49
C ASP A 174 8.77 -12.49 -7.76
N ARG A 175 9.17 -12.96 -8.95
CA ARG A 175 8.72 -12.38 -10.23
C ARG A 175 7.25 -12.67 -10.49
N LEU A 176 6.52 -11.72 -11.08
CA LEU A 176 5.14 -11.93 -11.52
C LEU A 176 5.12 -12.73 -12.83
N HIS A 177 4.22 -13.71 -12.95
CA HIS A 177 4.03 -14.52 -14.14
C HIS A 177 2.60 -14.33 -14.68
N ASN A 178 2.32 -13.16 -15.26
CA ASN A 178 0.96 -12.74 -15.65
C ASN A 178 0.01 -12.61 -14.46
N GLU A 179 0.47 -11.91 -13.43
CA GLU A 179 -0.19 -11.77 -12.13
C GLU A 179 -0.06 -10.32 -11.65
N ILE A 180 -0.88 -9.91 -10.68
CA ILE A 180 -0.75 -8.64 -9.98
C ILE A 180 -0.54 -8.90 -8.49
N TRP A 181 0.34 -8.13 -7.85
CA TRP A 181 0.44 -8.15 -6.38
C TRP A 181 -0.78 -7.49 -5.76
N VAL A 182 -1.52 -8.25 -4.96
CA VAL A 182 -2.70 -7.79 -4.22
C VAL A 182 -2.45 -7.94 -2.72
N PHE A 183 -2.61 -6.85 -1.98
CA PHE A 183 -2.56 -6.88 -0.52
C PHE A 183 -3.97 -6.96 0.07
N ASN A 184 -4.22 -7.97 0.90
CA ASN A 184 -5.48 -8.14 1.61
C ASN A 184 -5.26 -8.94 2.91
N GLN A 185 -5.97 -8.56 3.98
CA GLN A 185 -5.96 -9.27 5.27
C GLN A 185 -4.55 -9.52 5.87
N GLY A 186 -3.58 -8.64 5.58
CA GLY A 186 -2.21 -8.75 6.11
C GLY A 186 -1.22 -9.47 5.20
N PHE A 187 -1.66 -9.97 4.04
CA PHE A 187 -0.81 -10.76 3.16
C PHE A 187 -0.76 -10.18 1.75
N TRP A 188 0.43 -10.23 1.14
CA TRP A 188 0.61 -10.07 -0.29
C TRP A 188 0.35 -11.41 -0.99
N GLN A 189 -0.51 -11.37 -2.00
CA GLN A 189 -0.84 -12.52 -2.84
C GLN A 189 -0.71 -12.13 -4.31
N LYS A 190 -0.40 -13.10 -5.15
CA LYS A 190 -0.39 -12.92 -6.60
C LYS A 190 -1.76 -13.29 -7.16
N ASP A 191 -2.37 -12.38 -7.90
CA ASP A 191 -3.74 -12.53 -8.41
C ASP A 191 -3.75 -12.56 -9.95
N ALA A 192 -3.71 -13.78 -10.51
CA ALA A 192 -3.80 -14.02 -11.96
C ALA A 192 -5.20 -13.70 -12.53
N ALA A 193 -6.25 -13.85 -11.71
CA ALA A 193 -7.62 -13.55 -12.13
C ALA A 193 -7.79 -12.04 -12.32
N LEU A 194 -7.31 -11.23 -11.36
CA LEU A 194 -7.28 -9.78 -11.49
C LEU A 194 -6.43 -9.34 -12.68
N TRP A 195 -5.27 -9.96 -12.91
CA TRP A 195 -4.43 -9.68 -14.08
C TRP A 195 -5.22 -9.91 -15.38
N THR A 196 -5.91 -11.04 -15.50
CA THR A 196 -6.75 -11.36 -16.67
C THR A 196 -7.86 -10.32 -16.90
N GLU A 197 -8.51 -9.86 -15.83
CA GLU A 197 -9.52 -8.79 -15.92
C GLU A 197 -8.91 -7.45 -16.32
N VAL A 198 -7.71 -7.13 -15.83
CA VAL A 198 -6.98 -5.91 -16.19
C VAL A 198 -6.57 -5.92 -17.65
N GLN A 199 -6.22 -7.08 -18.22
CA GLN A 199 -5.86 -7.17 -19.64
C GLN A 199 -7.02 -6.79 -20.58
N LYS A 200 -8.27 -6.87 -20.12
CA LYS A 200 -9.45 -6.42 -20.88
C LYS A 200 -9.59 -4.90 -20.96
N ALA A 201 -8.90 -4.14 -20.10
CA ALA A 201 -8.99 -2.69 -20.09
C ALA A 201 -8.15 -2.06 -21.23
N ASP A 202 -8.64 -0.97 -21.80
CA ASP A 202 -7.96 -0.18 -22.80
C ASP A 202 -8.33 1.31 -22.60
N TRP A 203 -7.38 2.21 -22.84
CA TRP A 203 -7.61 3.66 -22.77
C TRP A 203 -8.68 4.14 -23.74
N LYS A 204 -8.91 3.42 -24.84
CA LYS A 204 -10.01 3.72 -25.79
C LYS A 204 -11.40 3.52 -25.16
N ASP A 205 -11.50 2.66 -24.15
CA ASP A 205 -12.76 2.36 -23.46
C ASP A 205 -13.00 3.30 -22.26
N VAL A 206 -12.00 4.14 -21.94
CA VAL A 206 -12.12 5.22 -20.95
C VAL A 206 -12.67 6.46 -21.67
N ILE A 207 -13.98 6.67 -21.53
CA ILE A 207 -14.68 7.80 -22.15
C ILE A 207 -14.47 9.05 -21.31
N LEU A 208 -13.36 9.75 -21.57
CA LEU A 208 -13.00 11.06 -21.01
C LEU A 208 -12.41 11.91 -22.12
N LYS A 209 -12.40 13.24 -21.93
CA LYS A 209 -11.72 14.18 -22.84
C LYS A 209 -10.27 13.77 -23.11
N GLU A 210 -9.83 13.90 -24.36
CA GLU A 210 -8.49 13.44 -24.75
C GLU A 210 -7.41 14.25 -24.04
N GLU A 211 -7.62 15.54 -23.83
CA GLU A 211 -6.70 16.42 -23.10
C GLU A 211 -6.50 15.95 -21.66
N PHE A 212 -7.59 15.50 -21.01
CA PHE A 212 -7.52 14.94 -19.65
C PHE A 212 -6.74 13.63 -19.63
N LYS A 213 -7.02 12.72 -20.57
CA LYS A 213 -6.31 11.43 -20.68
C LYS A 213 -4.82 11.65 -20.92
N GLU A 214 -4.45 12.54 -21.84
CA GLU A 214 -3.05 12.81 -22.16
C GLU A 214 -2.31 13.49 -20.99
N ALA A 215 -2.94 14.44 -20.30
CA ALA A 215 -2.38 15.03 -19.09
C ALA A 215 -2.15 13.97 -17.99
N PHE A 216 -3.10 13.06 -17.81
CA PHE A 216 -3.01 11.99 -16.81
C PHE A 216 -1.93 10.96 -17.15
N LYS A 217 -1.91 10.47 -18.40
CA LYS A 217 -0.87 9.56 -18.91
C LYS A 217 0.53 10.18 -18.81
N LYS A 218 0.66 11.48 -19.10
CA LYS A 218 1.92 12.21 -18.98
C LYS A 218 2.44 12.22 -17.54
N ASP A 219 1.59 12.43 -16.55
CA ASP A 219 2.02 12.41 -15.15
C ASP A 219 2.39 11.02 -14.66
N VAL A 220 1.64 9.99 -15.07
CA VAL A 220 1.87 8.60 -14.66
C VAL A 220 3.13 8.05 -15.35
N TYR A 221 3.19 8.07 -16.68
CA TYR A 221 4.28 7.43 -17.43
C TYR A 221 5.52 8.33 -17.57
N GLY A 222 5.30 9.65 -17.59
CA GLY A 222 6.39 10.61 -17.62
C GLY A 222 7.18 10.63 -16.32
N PHE A 223 6.54 10.32 -15.17
CA PHE A 223 7.24 10.15 -13.89
C PHE A 223 8.37 9.12 -14.01
N PHE A 224 8.07 7.94 -14.58
CA PHE A 224 9.08 6.90 -14.70
C PHE A 224 10.21 7.28 -15.66
N SER A 225 9.87 7.96 -16.76
CA SER A 225 10.85 8.41 -17.75
C SER A 225 11.74 9.56 -17.23
N SER A 226 11.35 10.22 -16.14
CA SER A 226 12.04 11.38 -15.58
C SER A 226 13.09 11.03 -14.52
N GLU A 227 13.33 9.74 -14.23
CA GLU A 227 14.32 9.29 -13.24
C GLU A 227 15.68 10.00 -13.34
N PRO A 228 16.33 10.13 -14.52
CA PRO A 228 17.64 10.78 -14.61
C PRO A 228 17.60 12.23 -14.15
N ILE A 229 16.52 12.95 -14.48
CA ILE A 229 16.33 14.36 -14.12
C ILE A 229 16.24 14.52 -12.60
N TYR A 230 15.50 13.64 -11.93
CA TYR A 230 15.38 13.67 -10.46
C TYR A 230 16.74 13.40 -9.79
N LYS A 231 17.50 12.43 -10.30
CA LYS A 231 18.84 12.11 -9.81
C LYS A 231 19.83 13.26 -10.01
N ASP A 232 19.84 13.87 -11.20
CA ASP A 232 20.74 14.99 -11.52
C ASP A 232 20.47 16.22 -10.64
N LEU A 233 19.20 16.45 -10.28
CA LEU A 233 18.77 17.54 -9.40
C LEU A 233 18.89 17.20 -7.90
N ALA A 234 19.31 15.98 -7.55
CA ALA A 234 19.39 15.48 -6.17
C ALA A 234 18.09 15.65 -5.37
N ILE A 235 16.93 15.44 -6.03
CA ILE A 235 15.60 15.50 -5.40
C ILE A 235 14.99 14.09 -5.31
N PRO A 236 14.18 13.80 -4.27
CA PRO A 236 13.53 12.49 -4.13
C PRO A 236 12.68 12.14 -5.35
N TRP A 237 12.93 10.97 -5.95
CA TRP A 237 12.21 10.49 -7.13
C TRP A 237 10.95 9.74 -6.71
N LYS A 238 9.99 10.48 -6.16
CA LYS A 238 8.68 9.96 -5.76
C LYS A 238 7.56 10.83 -6.29
N ARG A 239 6.37 10.27 -6.47
CA ARG A 239 5.19 11.03 -6.86
C ARG A 239 3.91 10.43 -6.30
N GLY A 240 3.03 11.28 -5.81
CA GLY A 240 1.66 10.88 -5.51
C GLY A 240 0.66 11.53 -6.46
N ILE A 241 -0.31 10.73 -6.91
CA ILE A 241 -1.45 11.17 -7.69
C ILE A 241 -2.73 10.77 -6.97
N ILE A 242 -3.69 11.68 -6.87
CA ILE A 242 -5.01 11.38 -6.32
C ILE A 242 -6.11 11.60 -7.37
N MET A 243 -6.94 10.57 -7.53
CA MET A 243 -8.12 10.58 -8.39
C MET A 243 -9.34 10.77 -7.50
N HIS A 244 -10.04 11.88 -7.66
CA HIS A 244 -11.18 12.20 -6.79
C HIS A 244 -12.40 12.64 -7.59
N GLY A 245 -13.58 12.53 -6.98
CA GLY A 245 -14.84 12.93 -7.59
C GLY A 245 -15.94 11.91 -7.35
N PRO A 246 -17.18 12.17 -7.79
CA PRO A 246 -18.32 11.30 -7.55
C PRO A 246 -18.11 9.85 -8.03
N PRO A 247 -18.80 8.87 -7.41
CA PRO A 247 -18.73 7.48 -7.82
C PRO A 247 -19.32 7.30 -9.23
N GLY A 248 -18.78 6.33 -9.97
CA GLY A 248 -19.30 5.97 -11.29
C GLY A 248 -18.79 6.81 -12.47
N ASN A 249 -17.79 7.67 -12.27
CA ASN A 249 -17.20 8.51 -13.34
C ASN A 249 -15.85 8.02 -13.87
N GLY A 250 -15.54 6.73 -13.76
CA GLY A 250 -14.41 6.14 -14.50
C GLY A 250 -13.06 6.05 -13.77
N LYS A 251 -13.00 6.26 -12.45
CA LYS A 251 -11.78 6.07 -11.65
C LYS A 251 -11.23 4.63 -11.75
N THR A 252 -12.05 3.63 -11.45
CA THR A 252 -11.62 2.21 -11.44
C THR A 252 -11.21 1.69 -12.82
N ILE A 253 -11.91 2.06 -13.90
CA ILE A 253 -11.50 1.65 -15.27
C ILE A 253 -10.18 2.29 -15.68
N SER A 254 -9.93 3.54 -15.26
CA SER A 254 -8.66 4.23 -15.48
C SER A 254 -7.51 3.57 -14.71
N ILE A 255 -7.74 3.13 -13.46
CA ILE A 255 -6.78 2.32 -12.70
C ILE A 255 -6.42 1.05 -13.48
N LYS A 256 -7.40 0.29 -13.97
CA LYS A 256 -7.12 -0.94 -14.73
C LYS A 256 -6.28 -0.65 -15.98
N ALA A 257 -6.57 0.43 -16.71
CA ALA A 257 -5.79 0.84 -17.87
C ALA A 257 -4.34 1.23 -17.49
N ILE A 258 -4.14 1.89 -16.33
CA ILE A 258 -2.81 2.21 -15.78
C ILE A 258 -2.06 0.93 -15.42
N ILE A 259 -2.67 0.03 -14.64
CA ILE A 259 -2.04 -1.23 -14.25
C ILE A 259 -1.52 -1.97 -15.48
N LYS A 260 -2.39 -2.16 -16.48
CA LYS A 260 -2.04 -2.83 -17.74
C LYS A 260 -0.85 -2.15 -18.44
N THR A 261 -0.88 -0.82 -18.53
CA THR A 261 0.15 -0.07 -19.26
C THR A 261 1.48 -0.05 -18.50
N CYS A 262 1.45 0.05 -17.16
CA CYS A 262 2.63 -0.03 -16.31
C CYS A 262 3.28 -1.42 -16.36
N ASP A 263 2.47 -2.47 -16.24
CA ASP A 263 2.91 -3.87 -16.36
C ASP A 263 3.62 -4.11 -17.71
N ALA A 264 2.99 -3.69 -18.81
CA ALA A 264 3.58 -3.78 -20.15
C ALA A 264 4.88 -2.97 -20.34
N LYS A 265 5.10 -1.94 -19.50
CA LYS A 265 6.33 -1.12 -19.49
C LYS A 265 7.39 -1.65 -18.51
N GLY A 266 7.10 -2.73 -17.77
CA GLY A 266 8.00 -3.31 -16.79
C GLY A 266 7.97 -2.64 -15.40
N PHE A 267 6.96 -1.80 -15.11
CA PHE A 267 6.76 -1.20 -13.80
C PHE A 267 5.78 -2.03 -12.99
N THR A 268 6.22 -2.58 -11.86
CA THR A 268 5.43 -3.53 -11.08
C THR A 268 4.18 -2.86 -10.47
N PRO A 269 2.96 -3.34 -10.77
CA PRO A 269 1.75 -2.85 -10.12
C PRO A 269 1.48 -3.57 -8.80
N LEU A 270 1.19 -2.77 -7.77
CA LEU A 270 0.82 -3.20 -6.43
C LEU A 270 -0.57 -2.65 -6.11
N TYR A 271 -1.52 -3.51 -5.79
CA TYR A 271 -2.91 -3.12 -5.53
C TYR A 271 -3.32 -3.46 -4.10
N VAL A 272 -3.76 -2.46 -3.35
CA VAL A 272 -4.14 -2.64 -1.93
C VAL A 272 -5.66 -2.62 -1.79
N LYS A 273 -6.23 -3.73 -1.31
CA LYS A 273 -7.67 -3.84 -1.03
C LYS A 273 -8.03 -3.35 0.37
N SER A 274 -7.17 -3.62 1.36
CA SER A 274 -7.44 -3.26 2.76
C SER A 274 -6.17 -3.26 3.61
N PHE A 275 -6.07 -2.34 4.57
CA PHE A 275 -5.07 -2.39 5.63
C PHE A 275 -5.51 -3.21 6.86
N LYS A 276 -6.77 -3.62 6.94
CA LYS A 276 -7.28 -4.39 8.10
C LYS A 276 -6.70 -5.80 8.11
N SER A 277 -6.06 -6.18 9.21
CA SER A 277 -5.40 -7.48 9.35
C SER A 277 -5.15 -7.83 10.83
N TYR A 278 -4.66 -9.04 11.07
CA TYR A 278 -4.24 -9.52 12.39
C TYR A 278 -2.99 -8.80 12.95
N MET A 279 -2.19 -8.15 12.09
CA MET A 279 -1.01 -7.38 12.49
C MET A 279 -1.33 -5.90 12.78
N GLY A 280 -2.60 -5.51 12.70
CA GLY A 280 -3.03 -4.11 12.82
C GLY A 280 -2.82 -3.30 11.53
N GLU A 281 -3.50 -2.17 11.42
CA GLU A 281 -3.48 -1.33 10.20
C GLU A 281 -2.10 -0.71 9.96
N GLU A 282 -1.39 -0.29 11.00
CA GLU A 282 -0.02 0.26 10.89
C GLU A 282 0.97 -0.80 10.40
N GLY A 283 0.92 -2.02 10.96
CA GLY A 283 1.73 -3.15 10.50
C GLY A 283 1.48 -3.49 9.04
N SER A 284 0.20 -3.50 8.62
CA SER A 284 -0.18 -3.67 7.23
C SER A 284 0.37 -2.57 6.32
N MET A 285 0.28 -1.31 6.73
CA MET A 285 0.82 -0.18 5.97
C MET A 285 2.33 -0.31 5.82
N ALA A 286 3.06 -0.63 6.90
CA ALA A 286 4.50 -0.88 6.84
C ALA A 286 4.84 -2.02 5.86
N ALA A 287 4.11 -3.14 5.93
CA ALA A 287 4.30 -4.27 5.01
C ALA A 287 4.02 -3.88 3.54
N VAL A 288 3.03 -3.03 3.29
CA VAL A 288 2.69 -2.54 1.96
C VAL A 288 3.80 -1.66 1.39
N PHE A 289 4.22 -0.64 2.13
CA PHE A 289 5.25 0.29 1.67
C PHE A 289 6.62 -0.36 1.57
N ASN A 290 6.97 -1.28 2.48
CA ASN A 290 8.21 -2.05 2.38
C ASN A 290 8.25 -2.92 1.11
N LYS A 291 7.14 -3.57 0.74
CA LYS A 291 7.07 -4.33 -0.52
C LYS A 291 7.16 -3.40 -1.74
N ALA A 292 6.55 -2.22 -1.68
CA ALA A 292 6.67 -1.22 -2.74
C ALA A 292 8.12 -0.73 -2.92
N ARG A 293 8.84 -0.44 -1.84
CA ARG A 293 10.27 -0.07 -1.86
C ARG A 293 11.15 -1.18 -2.41
N GLN A 294 10.90 -2.44 -2.04
CA GLN A 294 11.61 -3.59 -2.57
C GLN A 294 11.43 -3.78 -4.08
N LEU A 295 10.28 -3.37 -4.62
CA LEU A 295 9.92 -3.55 -6.03
C LEU A 295 10.07 -2.27 -6.87
N ALA A 296 10.60 -1.20 -6.29
CA ALA A 296 10.82 0.06 -6.99
C ALA A 296 11.76 -0.15 -8.20
N PRO A 297 11.48 0.49 -9.36
CA PRO A 297 10.39 1.41 -9.63
C PRO A 297 9.04 0.72 -9.82
N CYS A 298 8.01 1.20 -9.12
CA CYS A 298 6.69 0.54 -9.08
C CYS A 298 5.53 1.54 -8.99
N VAL A 299 4.31 1.04 -9.23
CA VAL A 299 3.07 1.79 -9.00
C VAL A 299 2.28 1.15 -7.87
N LEU A 300 2.04 1.91 -6.79
CA LEU A 300 1.25 1.50 -5.63
C LEU A 300 -0.14 2.12 -5.71
N ILE A 301 -1.17 1.29 -5.77
CA ILE A 301 -2.56 1.69 -5.97
C ILE A 301 -3.34 1.46 -4.69
N LEU A 302 -3.93 2.54 -4.18
CA LEU A 302 -4.76 2.59 -2.99
C LEU A 302 -6.17 3.03 -3.41
N GLU A 303 -7.08 2.07 -3.58
CA GLU A 303 -8.46 2.37 -3.97
C GLU A 303 -9.31 2.72 -2.73
N ASP A 304 -10.18 3.72 -2.87
CA ASP A 304 -11.07 4.22 -1.82
C ASP A 304 -10.32 4.58 -0.53
N LEU A 305 -9.37 5.51 -0.64
CA LEU A 305 -8.54 6.01 0.47
C LEU A 305 -9.36 6.46 1.68
N ASP A 306 -10.56 7.02 1.46
CA ASP A 306 -11.49 7.42 2.51
C ASP A 306 -12.07 6.23 3.32
N SER A 307 -11.95 5.01 2.80
CA SER A 307 -12.26 3.76 3.51
C SER A 307 -11.02 3.12 4.15
N LEU A 308 -9.83 3.40 3.60
CA LEU A 308 -8.55 2.85 4.07
C LEU A 308 -7.95 3.65 5.23
N ILE A 309 -8.14 4.96 5.22
CA ILE A 309 -7.53 5.89 6.17
C ILE A 309 -8.58 6.40 7.15
N ASN A 310 -8.25 6.32 8.45
CA ASN A 310 -9.08 6.78 9.55
C ASN A 310 -8.22 7.54 10.58
N ASP A 311 -8.85 8.14 11.58
CA ASP A 311 -8.14 8.98 12.55
C ASP A 311 -7.04 8.24 13.33
N ALA A 312 -7.20 6.93 13.54
CA ALA A 312 -6.22 6.12 14.26
C ALA A 312 -4.96 5.81 13.42
N ASN A 313 -5.12 5.56 12.12
CA ASN A 313 -4.00 5.13 11.25
C ASN A 313 -3.40 6.26 10.39
N ARG A 314 -4.04 7.42 10.35
CA ARG A 314 -3.71 8.56 9.49
C ARG A 314 -2.27 9.04 9.64
N SER A 315 -1.83 9.28 10.87
CA SER A 315 -0.48 9.77 11.15
C SER A 315 0.59 8.80 10.64
N PHE A 316 0.35 7.49 10.80
CA PHE A 316 1.24 6.46 10.31
C PHE A 316 1.29 6.44 8.78
N PHE A 317 0.14 6.50 8.12
CA PHE A 317 0.07 6.57 6.66
C PHE A 317 0.82 7.78 6.07
N LEU A 318 0.67 8.95 6.71
CA LEU A 318 1.39 10.17 6.31
C LEU A 318 2.90 9.99 6.39
N ASN A 319 3.40 9.37 7.47
CA ASN A 319 4.83 9.07 7.61
C ASN A 319 5.33 8.13 6.51
N GLN A 320 4.52 7.14 6.13
CA GLN A 320 4.87 6.21 5.05
C GLN A 320 4.96 6.89 3.67
N ILE A 321 4.06 7.84 3.36
CA ILE A 321 4.11 8.63 2.11
C ILE A 321 5.26 9.64 2.11
N ASP A 322 5.47 10.33 3.23
CA ASP A 322 6.53 11.33 3.36
C ASP A 322 7.91 10.67 3.16
N GLY A 323 8.05 9.41 3.59
CA GLY A 323 9.14 8.55 3.13
C GLY A 323 10.46 8.83 3.80
N LEU A 324 10.47 9.02 5.14
CA LEU A 324 11.70 9.08 5.93
C LEU A 324 12.61 7.85 5.73
N GLU A 325 12.03 6.73 5.30
CA GLU A 325 12.72 5.45 4.99
C GLU A 325 13.11 5.29 3.51
N GLY A 326 12.94 6.32 2.66
CA GLY A 326 13.25 6.29 1.23
C GLY A 326 12.11 5.75 0.36
N ASN A 327 11.54 6.61 -0.49
CA ASN A 327 10.45 6.28 -1.41
C ASN A 327 10.85 6.51 -2.89
N ASP A 328 12.14 6.43 -3.21
CA ASP A 328 12.61 6.60 -4.60
C ASP A 328 12.04 5.51 -5.51
N GLY A 329 11.58 5.92 -6.69
CA GLY A 329 10.92 5.08 -7.69
C GLY A 329 9.46 4.74 -7.38
N LEU A 330 8.85 5.28 -6.32
CA LEU A 330 7.46 4.99 -5.98
C LEU A 330 6.50 6.02 -6.59
N LEU A 331 5.60 5.52 -7.44
CA LEU A 331 4.39 6.23 -7.86
C LEU A 331 3.19 5.74 -7.03
N VAL A 332 2.65 6.57 -6.15
CA VAL A 332 1.45 6.24 -5.36
C VAL A 332 0.22 6.84 -6.04
N ILE A 333 -0.77 6.01 -6.36
CA ILE A 333 -2.05 6.43 -6.93
C ILE A 333 -3.16 6.11 -5.93
N GLY A 334 -3.78 7.15 -5.39
CA GLY A 334 -4.94 7.06 -4.52
C GLY A 334 -6.23 7.36 -5.26
N THR A 335 -7.33 6.70 -4.89
CA THR A 335 -8.67 7.15 -5.28
C THR A 335 -9.53 7.52 -4.09
N THR A 336 -10.50 8.41 -4.30
CA THR A 336 -11.50 8.71 -3.28
C THR A 336 -12.81 9.20 -3.92
N ASN A 337 -13.93 8.89 -3.28
CA ASN A 337 -15.22 9.50 -3.62
C ASN A 337 -15.52 10.75 -2.78
N HIS A 338 -14.81 10.92 -1.66
CA HIS A 338 -15.05 11.95 -0.65
C HIS A 338 -13.76 12.71 -0.36
N PHE A 339 -13.34 13.54 -1.32
CA PHE A 339 -12.11 14.33 -1.19
C PHE A 339 -12.11 15.27 0.03
N ASP A 340 -13.30 15.74 0.41
CA ASP A 340 -13.57 16.56 1.59
C ASP A 340 -13.34 15.83 2.92
N ARG A 341 -13.47 14.50 2.93
CA ARG A 341 -13.23 13.67 4.12
C ARG A 341 -11.75 13.31 4.28
N LEU A 342 -10.95 13.49 3.24
CA LEU A 342 -9.52 13.28 3.34
C LEU A 342 -8.87 14.39 4.14
N ASP A 343 -7.87 13.99 4.93
CA ASP A 343 -7.06 14.91 5.72
C ASP A 343 -6.59 16.13 4.92
N PRO A 344 -6.66 17.36 5.47
CA PRO A 344 -6.02 18.53 4.86
C PRO A 344 -4.54 18.27 4.56
N GLY A 345 -3.83 17.50 5.39
CA GLY A 345 -2.45 17.12 5.14
C GLY A 345 -2.26 16.18 3.94
N LEU A 346 -3.26 15.40 3.52
CA LEU A 346 -3.23 14.60 2.29
C LEU A 346 -3.70 15.40 1.07
N SER A 347 -4.71 16.24 1.27
CA SER A 347 -5.39 16.95 0.19
C SER A 347 -4.75 18.30 -0.15
N SER A 348 -4.07 18.97 0.79
CA SER A 348 -3.56 20.35 0.59
C SER A 348 -2.05 20.48 0.67
N ARG A 349 -1.34 19.52 1.29
CA ARG A 349 0.11 19.62 1.48
C ARG A 349 0.88 19.11 0.24
N PRO A 350 1.79 19.92 -0.33
CA PRO A 350 2.73 19.46 -1.36
C PRO A 350 3.63 18.33 -0.84
N SER A 351 4.16 17.50 -1.74
CA SER A 351 5.01 16.30 -1.55
C SER A 351 4.31 14.97 -1.26
N ARG A 352 2.98 14.97 -1.06
CA ARG A 352 2.19 13.75 -0.78
C ARG A 352 1.36 13.32 -1.98
N PHE A 353 0.33 14.09 -2.33
CA PHE A 353 -0.45 13.93 -3.55
C PHE A 353 -0.36 15.22 -4.37
N ASP A 354 0.77 15.37 -5.07
CA ASP A 354 1.11 16.58 -5.82
C ASP A 354 0.20 16.82 -7.03
N ARG A 355 -0.35 15.74 -7.61
CA ARG A 355 -1.24 15.81 -8.77
C ARG A 355 -2.64 15.34 -8.38
N LYS A 356 -3.64 16.13 -8.73
CA LYS A 356 -5.04 15.88 -8.46
C LYS A 356 -5.80 15.80 -9.78
N PHE A 357 -6.49 14.70 -9.98
CA PHE A 357 -7.33 14.49 -11.14
C PHE A 357 -8.78 14.38 -10.69
N LEU A 358 -9.59 15.38 -11.07
CA LEU A 358 -11.01 15.41 -10.80
C LEU A 358 -11.76 14.60 -11.88
N PHE A 359 -12.45 13.55 -11.44
CA PHE A 359 -13.40 12.76 -12.21
C PHE A 359 -14.81 13.21 -11.84
N ASP A 360 -15.22 14.35 -12.36
CA ASP A 360 -16.55 14.92 -12.11
C ASP A 360 -17.63 14.21 -12.95
N ASP A 361 -18.89 14.61 -12.75
CA ASP A 361 -19.97 14.21 -13.65
C ASP A 361 -19.68 14.73 -15.08
N PRO A 362 -19.90 13.91 -16.12
CA PRO A 362 -19.54 14.25 -17.47
C PRO A 362 -20.24 15.51 -17.97
N ASP A 363 -19.47 16.39 -18.61
CA ASP A 363 -20.02 17.55 -19.28
C ASP A 363 -20.74 17.20 -20.59
N GLN A 364 -21.25 18.19 -21.30
CA GLN A 364 -22.01 17.93 -22.51
C GLN A 364 -21.19 17.23 -23.59
N ASP A 365 -19.90 17.58 -23.74
CA ASP A 365 -19.03 16.96 -24.74
C ASP A 365 -18.77 15.49 -24.39
N GLU A 366 -18.52 15.19 -23.12
CA GLU A 366 -18.29 13.84 -22.62
C GLU A 366 -19.54 12.95 -22.73
N ARG A 367 -20.73 13.52 -22.48
CA ARG A 367 -22.00 12.81 -22.70
C ARG A 367 -22.23 12.53 -24.19
N THR A 368 -21.86 13.45 -25.08
CA THR A 368 -21.86 13.23 -26.53
C THR A 368 -20.90 12.12 -26.93
N LEU A 369 -19.67 12.11 -26.40
CA LEU A 369 -18.70 11.03 -26.63
C LEU A 369 -19.24 9.67 -26.16
N TYR A 370 -19.89 9.64 -25.01
CA TYR A 370 -20.48 8.42 -24.46
C TYR A 370 -21.66 7.90 -25.31
N ALA A 371 -22.53 8.79 -25.78
CA ALA A 371 -23.61 8.43 -26.70
C ALA A 371 -23.06 7.90 -28.04
N LYS A 372 -22.02 8.53 -28.61
CA LYS A 372 -21.32 8.04 -29.82
C LYS A 372 -20.65 6.68 -29.60
N TYR A 373 -20.10 6.43 -28.43
CA TYR A 373 -19.56 5.12 -28.07
C TYR A 373 -20.65 4.03 -28.15
N TRP A 374 -21.83 4.28 -27.59
CA TRP A 374 -22.96 3.34 -27.70
C TRP A 374 -23.52 3.23 -29.12
N GLN A 375 -23.59 4.33 -29.86
CA GLN A 375 -23.99 4.33 -31.27
C GLN A 375 -23.09 3.39 -32.09
N LYS A 376 -21.76 3.53 -31.96
CA LYS A 376 -20.79 2.65 -32.63
C LYS A 376 -20.92 1.20 -32.18
N LYS A 377 -21.12 0.97 -30.87
CA LYS A 377 -21.28 -0.38 -30.32
C LYS A 377 -22.54 -1.09 -30.84
N LEU A 378 -23.60 -0.34 -31.14
CA LEU A 378 -24.88 -0.86 -31.62
C LEU A 378 -25.03 -0.82 -33.15
N GLN A 379 -24.06 -0.26 -33.88
CA GLN A 379 -24.17 -0.05 -35.33
C GLN A 379 -24.40 -1.33 -36.13
N THR A 380 -23.97 -2.49 -35.62
CA THR A 380 -24.10 -3.79 -36.29
C THR A 380 -25.41 -4.49 -35.97
N ASN A 381 -26.30 -3.85 -35.21
CA ASN A 381 -27.60 -4.40 -34.86
C ASN A 381 -28.67 -3.75 -35.73
N ASP A 382 -29.14 -4.48 -36.74
CA ASP A 382 -30.13 -4.00 -37.72
C ASP A 382 -31.49 -3.68 -37.07
N ASP A 383 -31.78 -4.23 -35.88
CA ASP A 383 -33.01 -3.97 -35.13
C ASP A 383 -32.96 -2.62 -34.36
N ILE A 384 -31.81 -1.95 -34.32
CA ILE A 384 -31.61 -0.72 -33.52
C ILE A 384 -31.21 0.45 -34.43
N SER A 385 -32.14 1.38 -34.62
CA SER A 385 -31.85 2.66 -35.26
C SER A 385 -31.33 3.68 -34.23
N PHE A 386 -30.10 4.18 -34.44
CA PHE A 386 -29.46 5.20 -33.59
C PHE A 386 -28.87 6.32 -34.48
N PRO A 387 -29.71 7.28 -34.93
CA PRO A 387 -29.26 8.39 -35.77
C PRO A 387 -28.45 9.44 -34.98
N ASP A 388 -27.64 10.23 -35.69
CA ASP A 388 -26.82 11.30 -35.07
C ASP A 388 -27.64 12.32 -34.30
N SER A 389 -28.88 12.62 -34.73
CA SER A 389 -29.77 13.52 -34.00
C SER A 389 -30.09 13.02 -32.58
N LEU A 390 -30.14 11.70 -32.39
CA LEU A 390 -30.41 11.11 -31.07
C LEU A 390 -29.22 11.28 -30.12
N VAL A 391 -27.98 11.34 -30.64
CA VAL A 391 -26.79 11.58 -29.83
C VAL A 391 -26.89 12.93 -29.12
N ASP A 392 -27.22 13.99 -29.86
CA ASP A 392 -27.33 15.35 -29.33
C ASP A 392 -28.50 15.46 -28.33
N GLU A 393 -29.63 14.82 -28.63
CA GLU A 393 -30.78 14.76 -27.73
C GLU A 393 -30.46 14.05 -26.41
N ILE A 394 -29.75 12.92 -26.45
CA ILE A 394 -29.31 12.20 -25.23
C ILE A 394 -28.36 13.08 -24.42
N ALA A 395 -27.35 13.69 -25.07
CA ALA A 395 -26.37 14.53 -24.37
C ALA A 395 -27.01 15.73 -23.66
N ALA A 396 -28.04 16.33 -24.28
CA ALA A 396 -28.83 17.41 -23.68
C ALA A 396 -29.71 16.90 -22.53
N ALA A 397 -30.40 15.76 -22.72
CA ALA A 397 -31.35 15.21 -21.74
C ALA A 397 -30.69 14.58 -20.50
N THR A 398 -29.37 14.36 -20.51
CA THR A 398 -28.63 13.61 -19.47
C THR A 398 -27.70 14.48 -18.62
N ASN A 399 -27.91 15.80 -18.56
CA ASN A 399 -27.18 16.70 -17.64
C ASN A 399 -27.14 16.12 -16.20
N ARG A 400 -26.02 16.24 -15.48
CA ARG A 400 -25.80 15.70 -14.11
C ARG A 400 -25.83 14.16 -13.98
N PHE A 401 -25.94 13.40 -15.06
CA PHE A 401 -25.79 11.93 -14.95
C PHE A 401 -24.31 11.59 -14.90
N SER A 402 -23.91 10.72 -13.98
CA SER A 402 -22.60 10.08 -14.04
C SER A 402 -22.54 9.07 -15.20
N PHE A 403 -21.33 8.62 -15.58
CA PHE A 403 -21.22 7.56 -16.59
C PHE A 403 -21.92 6.25 -16.18
N ALA A 404 -22.03 5.97 -14.88
CA ALA A 404 -22.82 4.84 -14.39
C ALA A 404 -24.32 5.00 -14.67
N TYR A 405 -24.88 6.20 -14.46
CA TYR A 405 -26.28 6.50 -14.81
C TYR A 405 -26.52 6.42 -16.31
N LEU A 406 -25.59 6.94 -17.12
CA LEU A 406 -25.66 6.81 -18.58
C LEU A 406 -25.63 5.33 -19.00
N LYS A 407 -24.70 4.54 -18.46
CA LYS A 407 -24.63 3.09 -18.71
C LYS A 407 -25.95 2.41 -18.38
N GLU A 408 -26.54 2.72 -17.23
CA GLU A 408 -27.82 2.15 -16.82
C GLU A 408 -28.94 2.52 -17.80
N ALA A 409 -29.01 3.76 -18.26
CA ALA A 409 -30.00 4.19 -19.26
C ALA A 409 -29.92 3.34 -20.54
N PHE A 410 -28.71 3.11 -21.07
CA PHE A 410 -28.52 2.29 -22.26
C PHE A 410 -28.82 0.80 -22.01
N VAL A 411 -28.29 0.23 -20.92
CA VAL A 411 -28.45 -1.19 -20.61
C VAL A 411 -29.90 -1.54 -20.32
N SER A 412 -30.59 -0.78 -19.47
CA SER A 412 -32.01 -0.99 -19.17
C SER A 412 -32.86 -0.90 -20.44
N SER A 413 -32.59 0.07 -21.32
CA SER A 413 -33.31 0.21 -22.59
C SER A 413 -33.14 -1.00 -23.52
N LEU A 414 -31.92 -1.53 -23.61
CA LEU A 414 -31.64 -2.72 -24.43
C LEU A 414 -32.29 -3.98 -23.86
N VAL A 415 -32.26 -4.15 -22.53
CA VAL A 415 -32.92 -5.28 -21.86
C VAL A 415 -34.44 -5.19 -22.04
N THR A 416 -35.02 -4.01 -21.86
CA THR A 416 -36.45 -3.77 -22.12
C THR A 416 -36.80 -4.09 -23.56
N LEU A 417 -36.03 -3.59 -24.54
CA LEU A 417 -36.26 -3.86 -25.96
C LEU A 417 -36.18 -5.36 -26.29
N ALA A 418 -35.25 -6.09 -25.68
CA ALA A 418 -35.08 -7.53 -25.86
C ALA A 418 -36.24 -8.35 -25.26
N GLY A 419 -36.88 -7.84 -24.21
CA GLY A 419 -38.01 -8.50 -23.53
C GLY A 419 -39.39 -8.21 -24.11
N TYR A 420 -39.50 -7.38 -25.16
CA TYR A 420 -40.80 -7.11 -25.80
C TYR A 420 -41.24 -8.28 -26.69
N GLU A 421 -42.42 -8.83 -26.40
CA GLU A 421 -43.13 -9.80 -27.26
C GLU A 421 -44.16 -9.04 -28.13
N GLY A 422 -43.91 -8.94 -29.45
CA GLY A 422 -44.81 -8.27 -30.40
C GLY A 422 -44.17 -7.12 -31.17
N GLU A 423 -44.95 -6.07 -31.46
CA GLU A 423 -44.45 -4.87 -32.15
C GLU A 423 -43.51 -4.09 -31.22
N LYS A 424 -42.22 -4.08 -31.57
CA LYS A 424 -41.18 -3.45 -30.75
C LYS A 424 -41.23 -1.93 -30.91
N PRO A 425 -41.33 -1.17 -29.81
CA PRO A 425 -41.20 0.29 -29.88
C PRO A 425 -39.77 0.65 -30.29
N SER A 426 -39.61 1.84 -30.88
CA SER A 426 -38.27 2.32 -31.28
C SER A 426 -37.33 2.42 -30.09
N PHE A 427 -36.05 2.09 -30.30
CA PHE A 427 -35.02 2.23 -29.27
C PHE A 427 -34.96 3.64 -28.68
N ALA A 428 -35.10 4.67 -29.52
CA ALA A 428 -35.16 6.07 -29.11
C ALA A 428 -36.29 6.36 -28.11
N PHE A 429 -37.47 5.78 -28.32
CA PHE A 429 -38.62 5.95 -27.42
C PHE A 429 -38.34 5.32 -26.05
N ILE A 430 -37.86 4.08 -26.02
CA ILE A 430 -37.52 3.39 -24.77
C ILE A 430 -36.43 4.15 -24.01
N LEU A 431 -35.36 4.54 -24.70
CA LEU A 431 -34.22 5.21 -24.09
C LEU A 431 -34.59 6.55 -23.44
N LYS A 432 -35.41 7.37 -24.11
CA LYS A 432 -35.93 8.61 -23.52
C LYS A 432 -36.75 8.33 -22.27
N GLY A 433 -37.63 7.33 -22.30
CA GLY A 433 -38.41 6.92 -21.13
C GLY A 433 -37.54 6.46 -19.94
N GLN A 434 -36.44 5.72 -20.21
CA GLN A 434 -35.51 5.32 -19.16
C GLN A 434 -34.72 6.51 -18.59
N ILE A 435 -34.28 7.44 -19.45
CA ILE A 435 -33.62 8.67 -19.01
C ILE A 435 -34.55 9.50 -18.09
N GLU A 436 -35.82 9.66 -18.45
CA GLU A 436 -36.80 10.34 -17.61
C GLU A 436 -37.03 9.64 -16.27
N THR A 437 -37.04 8.30 -16.27
CA THR A 437 -37.21 7.50 -15.05
C THR A 437 -36.02 7.67 -14.11
N LEU A 438 -34.80 7.56 -14.63
CA LEU A 438 -33.56 7.76 -13.87
C LEU A 438 -33.42 9.20 -13.37
N ARG A 439 -33.87 10.19 -14.16
CA ARG A 439 -33.94 11.60 -13.77
C ARG A 439 -34.79 11.80 -12.52
N LYS A 440 -36.01 11.25 -12.52
CA LYS A 440 -36.92 11.32 -11.36
C LYS A 440 -36.34 10.66 -10.12
N GLN A 441 -35.50 9.63 -10.26
CA GLN A 441 -34.79 9.02 -9.13
C GLN A 441 -33.69 9.93 -8.60
N LEU A 442 -32.87 10.49 -9.50
CA LEU A 442 -31.76 11.38 -9.14
C LEU A 442 -32.26 12.65 -8.41
N ASP A 443 -33.37 13.22 -8.84
CA ASP A 443 -33.92 14.44 -8.23
C ASP A 443 -34.62 14.19 -6.88
N LYS A 444 -34.93 12.93 -6.53
CA LYS A 444 -35.45 12.55 -5.20
C LYS A 444 -34.35 12.42 -4.14
N THR A 445 -33.09 12.30 -4.52
CA THR A 445 -31.97 12.17 -3.57
C THR A 445 -31.58 13.56 -3.04
N PRO A 446 -31.69 13.83 -1.72
CA PRO A 446 -31.30 15.13 -1.16
C PRO A 446 -29.80 15.38 -1.34
N ARG A 447 -29.45 16.62 -1.71
CA ARG A 447 -28.05 17.06 -1.89
C ARG A 447 -27.26 16.92 -0.59
N SER A 448 -26.16 16.16 -0.59
CA SER A 448 -25.06 16.49 0.31
C SER A 448 -24.36 17.73 -0.24
N SER A 449 -24.05 18.70 0.62
CA SER A 449 -23.53 20.02 0.27
C SER A 449 -22.22 19.94 -0.52
N ARG A 450 -22.28 20.11 -1.85
CA ARG A 450 -21.13 20.44 -2.70
C ARG A 450 -20.70 21.87 -2.34
N ALA A 451 -19.56 22.02 -1.67
CA ALA A 451 -18.85 23.29 -1.61
C ALA A 451 -18.11 23.48 -2.95
N THR A 452 -18.53 24.45 -3.74
CA THR A 452 -17.70 25.00 -4.81
C THR A 452 -16.51 25.73 -4.19
N PRO A 453 -15.27 25.57 -4.69
CA PRO A 453 -14.18 26.43 -4.27
C PRO A 453 -14.42 27.83 -4.86
N GLU A 454 -14.91 28.76 -4.04
CA GLU A 454 -14.79 30.18 -4.36
C GLU A 454 -13.31 30.55 -4.38
N SER A 455 -12.93 31.33 -5.40
CA SER A 455 -11.64 31.98 -5.52
C SER A 455 -11.29 32.71 -4.20
N PRO A 456 -10.05 32.60 -3.68
CA PRO A 456 -9.72 33.19 -2.39
C PRO A 456 -9.92 34.71 -2.44
N PRO A 457 -10.59 35.32 -1.45
CA PRO A 457 -10.70 36.76 -1.36
C PRO A 457 -9.33 37.37 -1.04
N THR A 458 -9.03 38.49 -1.68
CA THR A 458 -7.84 39.31 -1.43
C THR A 458 -7.79 39.74 0.05
N PRO A 459 -6.64 39.65 0.75
CA PRO A 459 -6.62 39.92 2.18
C PRO A 459 -6.75 41.42 2.45
N SER A 460 -7.86 41.85 3.07
CA SER A 460 -7.95 43.16 3.73
C SER A 460 -7.34 43.08 5.13
N GLN A 461 -6.40 43.97 5.40
CA GLN A 461 -5.75 44.15 6.70
C GLN A 461 -6.76 44.71 7.71
N ASP A 462 -7.19 43.88 8.65
CA ASP A 462 -7.52 44.26 10.02
C ASP A 462 -7.72 42.96 10.82
N ARG A 463 -6.70 42.54 11.57
CA ARG A 463 -6.77 41.36 12.44
C ARG A 463 -7.24 41.80 13.82
N ASP A 464 -8.46 41.39 14.18
CA ASP A 464 -9.03 41.61 15.50
C ASP A 464 -8.21 40.85 16.57
N VAL A 465 -7.62 41.60 17.49
CA VAL A 465 -6.68 41.11 18.53
C VAL A 465 -7.36 40.14 19.48
N ARG A 466 -8.69 40.23 19.65
CA ARG A 466 -9.46 39.26 20.46
C ARG A 466 -9.42 37.86 19.89
N THR A 467 -9.57 37.71 18.58
CA THR A 467 -9.52 36.39 17.92
C THR A 467 -8.14 35.75 18.03
N LEU A 468 -7.08 36.57 18.01
CA LEU A 468 -5.72 36.09 18.26
C LEU A 468 -5.50 35.64 19.70
N LEU A 469 -6.07 36.34 20.68
CA LEU A 469 -5.98 35.98 22.10
C LEU A 469 -6.77 34.71 22.43
N ASP A 470 -7.94 34.55 21.84
CA ASP A 470 -8.80 33.37 22.01
C ASP A 470 -8.12 32.12 21.44
N ASN A 471 -7.52 32.23 20.25
CA ASN A 471 -6.75 31.15 19.62
C ASN A 471 -5.49 30.78 20.44
N LEU A 472 -4.87 31.76 21.12
CA LEU A 472 -3.70 31.52 21.97
C LEU A 472 -4.10 30.82 23.28
N CYS A 473 -5.25 31.18 23.86
CA CYS A 473 -5.80 30.50 25.04
C CYS A 473 -6.23 29.06 24.72
N GLU A 474 -6.81 28.82 23.55
CA GLU A 474 -7.12 27.46 23.07
C GLU A 474 -5.85 26.64 22.82
N ALA A 475 -4.81 27.22 22.23
CA ALA A 475 -3.56 26.51 21.96
C ALA A 475 -2.83 26.07 23.25
N ILE A 476 -2.92 26.86 24.34
CA ILE A 476 -2.30 26.51 25.63
C ILE A 476 -3.07 25.39 26.35
N ALA A 477 -4.37 25.20 26.07
CA ALA A 477 -5.20 24.18 26.71
C ALA A 477 -4.97 22.74 26.20
N ILE A 478 -4.13 22.53 25.18
CA ILE A 478 -4.02 21.24 24.44
C ILE A 478 -2.76 20.42 24.81
N SER A 479 -1.94 20.83 25.79
CA SER A 479 -0.80 20.00 26.24
C SER A 479 -1.18 19.09 27.43
N PRO A 480 -1.13 17.74 27.31
CA PRO A 480 -1.66 16.81 28.33
C PRO A 480 -0.81 16.66 29.61
N SER A 481 0.26 17.43 29.79
CA SER A 481 1.20 17.27 30.91
C SER A 481 1.30 18.48 31.85
N PHE A 482 0.42 19.47 31.76
CA PHE A 482 0.38 20.63 32.66
C PHE A 482 -1.00 20.85 33.28
N SER A 483 -1.14 20.62 34.59
CA SER A 483 -2.34 21.03 35.35
C SER A 483 -2.15 22.47 35.85
N LEU A 484 -2.38 23.44 34.96
CA LEU A 484 -2.59 24.83 35.36
C LEU A 484 -4.08 25.00 35.69
N ARG A 485 -4.42 25.33 36.94
CA ARG A 485 -5.77 25.83 37.24
C ARG A 485 -5.98 27.10 36.42
N THR A 486 -7.09 27.14 35.69
CA THR A 486 -7.51 28.27 34.85
C THR A 486 -7.42 29.59 35.62
N PRO A 487 -6.84 30.66 35.05
CA PRO A 487 -6.80 31.96 35.70
C PRO A 487 -8.23 32.47 35.91
N ASP A 488 -8.46 33.10 37.07
CA ASP A 488 -9.74 33.71 37.41
C ASP A 488 -10.11 34.80 36.38
N ARG A 489 -11.23 34.57 35.67
CA ARG A 489 -11.74 35.45 34.59
C ARG A 489 -12.19 36.81 35.09
N SER A 490 -12.33 36.99 36.41
CA SER A 490 -12.82 38.24 37.02
C SER A 490 -11.92 39.46 36.82
N ALA A 491 -10.64 39.27 36.45
CA ALA A 491 -9.71 40.38 36.18
C ALA A 491 -9.88 41.03 34.79
N PHE A 492 -10.53 40.36 33.83
CA PHE A 492 -10.65 40.83 32.44
C PHE A 492 -11.91 41.66 32.16
N GLU A 493 -12.89 41.67 33.07
CA GLU A 493 -14.17 42.38 32.87
C GLU A 493 -14.10 43.89 33.15
N ARG A 494 -12.94 44.43 33.54
CA ARG A 494 -12.78 45.87 33.80
C ARG A 494 -11.62 46.50 33.03
N THR A 495 -11.58 46.33 31.71
CA THR A 495 -10.83 47.27 30.87
C THR A 495 -11.64 47.58 29.63
N ASP A 496 -12.04 48.86 29.55
CA ASP A 496 -12.86 49.37 28.47
C ASP A 496 -12.07 49.38 27.15
N SER A 497 -12.81 49.19 26.07
CA SER A 497 -12.30 49.03 24.72
C SER A 497 -11.47 50.24 24.26
N ARG A 498 -10.31 49.94 23.65
CA ARG A 498 -9.26 50.81 23.07
C ARG A 498 -8.07 51.07 23.99
N VAL A 499 -7.01 50.29 23.81
CA VAL A 499 -5.67 50.62 24.32
C VAL A 499 -4.69 50.65 23.12
N PRO A 500 -3.92 51.74 22.92
CA PRO A 500 -2.91 51.82 21.86
C PRO A 500 -1.78 50.80 22.13
N GLY A 501 -1.17 50.27 21.07
CA GLY A 501 -0.26 49.10 21.06
C GLY A 501 1.01 49.11 21.93
N GLY A 502 1.15 50.02 22.88
CA GLY A 502 2.24 50.03 23.87
C GLY A 502 2.03 49.11 25.08
N ASP A 503 0.83 48.56 25.30
CA ASP A 503 0.47 47.87 26.56
C ASP A 503 0.45 46.33 26.49
N ILE A 504 0.73 45.71 25.35
CA ILE A 504 0.87 44.22 25.27
C ILE A 504 2.10 43.73 26.04
N ARG A 505 3.21 44.50 25.99
CA ARG A 505 4.46 44.13 26.65
C ARG A 505 4.34 44.18 28.18
N ARG A 506 3.63 45.19 28.71
CA ARG A 506 3.30 45.29 30.14
C ARG A 506 2.38 44.16 30.62
N LEU A 507 1.44 43.74 29.78
CA LEU A 507 0.50 42.66 30.10
C LEU A 507 1.20 41.29 30.13
N LEU A 508 2.14 41.07 29.21
CA LEU A 508 2.97 39.86 29.15
C LEU A 508 4.05 39.84 30.26
N ASP A 509 4.65 40.98 30.61
CA ASP A 509 5.57 41.11 31.75
C ASP A 509 4.84 40.82 33.08
N ALA A 510 3.60 41.29 33.24
CA ALA A 510 2.79 41.02 34.43
C ALA A 510 2.44 39.52 34.58
N LEU A 511 2.17 38.82 33.47
CA LEU A 511 1.94 37.37 33.44
C LEU A 511 3.21 36.56 33.74
N SER A 512 4.37 37.06 33.27
CA SER A 512 5.68 36.47 33.60
C SER A 512 6.03 36.66 35.09
N GLU A 513 5.70 37.81 35.68
CA GLU A 513 5.93 38.10 37.11
C GLU A 513 4.99 37.31 38.03
N SER A 514 3.74 37.06 37.61
CA SER A 514 2.80 36.26 38.42
C SER A 514 3.20 34.80 38.51
N ASN A 515 3.74 34.22 37.43
CA ASN A 515 4.18 32.82 37.39
C ASN A 515 5.54 32.58 38.05
N SER A 516 6.47 33.53 37.97
CA SER A 516 7.77 33.44 38.63
C SER A 516 7.70 33.56 40.17
N ARG A 517 6.62 34.13 40.73
CA ARG A 517 6.35 34.12 42.18
C ARG A 517 5.79 32.81 42.72
N GLN A 518 5.16 31.97 41.88
CA GLN A 518 4.55 30.70 42.31
C GLN A 518 5.53 29.52 42.35
N HIS A 519 6.72 29.64 41.75
CA HIS A 519 7.72 28.56 41.67
C HIS A 519 8.98 28.88 42.48
N ARG A 520 8.85 29.01 43.81
CA ARG A 520 9.98 28.91 44.75
C ARG A 520 9.80 27.70 45.67
N GLY A 521 10.12 26.51 45.15
CA GLY A 521 10.32 25.27 45.90
C GLY A 521 11.76 24.76 45.71
N PRO A 522 12.28 23.87 46.58
CA PRO A 522 13.72 23.71 46.79
C PRO A 522 14.46 22.85 45.75
N ASP A 523 13.77 22.25 44.79
CA ASP A 523 14.39 21.33 43.82
C ASP A 523 14.51 22.00 42.44
N GLN A 524 15.72 22.53 42.16
CA GLN A 524 16.08 23.09 40.86
C GLN A 524 17.04 22.15 40.13
N ARG A 525 16.62 21.66 38.96
CA ARG A 525 17.48 21.61 37.76
C ARG A 525 16.65 21.97 36.53
N GLU A 526 17.15 22.99 35.83
CA GLU A 526 16.71 23.56 34.54
C GLU A 526 15.34 24.27 34.53
N GLY A 527 15.35 25.58 34.83
CA GLY A 527 14.19 26.45 34.69
C GLY A 527 14.04 26.98 33.26
N THR A 528 12.84 26.81 32.71
CA THR A 528 12.42 27.37 31.41
C THR A 528 12.44 28.90 31.45
N ASP A 529 13.21 29.54 30.57
CA ASP A 529 13.24 31.00 30.45
C ASP A 529 12.00 31.49 29.67
N TYR A 530 10.92 31.74 30.40
CA TYR A 530 9.65 32.22 29.85
C TYR A 530 9.77 33.55 29.11
N ARG A 531 10.80 34.36 29.43
CA ARG A 531 11.06 35.62 28.71
C ARG A 531 11.48 35.37 27.26
N ALA A 532 12.31 34.35 27.02
CA ALA A 532 12.74 33.98 25.68
C ALA A 532 11.59 33.47 24.79
N ILE A 533 10.59 32.82 25.39
CA ILE A 533 9.38 32.36 24.68
C ILE A 533 8.50 33.55 24.29
N VAL A 534 8.31 34.50 25.21
CA VAL A 534 7.53 35.72 24.96
C VAL A 534 8.18 36.58 23.88
N ASP A 535 9.50 36.74 23.92
CA ASP A 535 10.23 37.51 22.89
C ASP A 535 10.18 36.82 21.51
N ARG A 536 10.20 35.48 21.43
CA ARG A 536 10.01 34.74 20.17
C ARG A 536 8.62 34.92 19.57
N VAL A 537 7.58 34.91 20.41
CA VAL A 537 6.20 35.12 19.96
C VAL A 537 6.00 36.56 19.49
N LEU A 538 6.58 37.54 20.18
CA LEU A 538 6.54 38.94 19.76
C LEU A 538 7.26 39.15 18.43
N ALA A 539 8.46 38.60 18.23
CA ALA A 539 9.20 38.70 16.97
C ALA A 539 8.42 38.13 15.78
N HIS A 540 7.73 37.00 16.00
CA HIS A 540 6.92 36.35 14.96
C HIS A 540 5.64 37.13 14.61
N VAL A 541 5.08 37.86 15.59
CA VAL A 541 3.88 38.68 15.39
C VAL A 541 4.19 40.05 14.79
N THR A 542 5.34 40.64 15.12
CA THR A 542 5.75 41.96 14.59
C THR A 542 6.55 41.90 13.30
N GLY A 543 6.98 40.71 12.87
CA GLY A 543 7.67 40.50 11.59
C GLY A 543 9.14 40.97 11.57
N GLU A 544 9.77 41.14 12.74
CA GLU A 544 11.19 41.47 12.85
C GLU A 544 12.00 40.21 13.18
N ASP A 545 12.31 39.40 12.16
CA ASP A 545 13.28 38.30 12.30
C ASP A 545 14.71 38.86 12.28
N ARG A 546 15.36 38.91 13.45
CA ARG A 546 16.82 38.94 13.55
C ARG A 546 17.34 37.57 13.96
N VAL A 547 18.14 37.01 13.07
CA VAL A 547 18.94 35.78 13.22
C VAL A 547 19.74 35.82 14.52
N TYR A 548 19.58 34.80 15.37
CA TYR A 548 20.59 34.41 16.34
C TYR A 548 20.87 32.92 16.23
N LEU A 549 22.09 32.62 15.78
CA LEU A 549 22.76 31.32 15.90
C LEU A 549 23.21 31.14 17.35
N GLY A 550 23.01 29.94 17.88
CA GLY A 550 23.43 29.47 19.20
C GLY A 550 22.89 28.08 19.43
#